data_AF-A0A6B3FEH9-F1
#
_entry.id   AF-A0A6B3FEH9-F1
#
_cell.length_a   1.000
_cell.length_b   1.000
_cell.length_c   1.000
_cell.angle_alpha   90.00
_cell.angle_beta   90.00
_cell.angle_gamma   90.00
#
_symmetry.space_group_name_H-M   'P 1'
#
loop_
_entity.id
_entity.type
_entity.pdbx_description
1 polymer ?
#
loop_
_entity_poly.entity_id
_entity_poly.type
_entity_poly.pdbx_seq_one_letter_code
_entity_poly.pdbx_strand_id
1 'polypeptide(L)' 'DLRASYGDALATTRHDVTDPAAAERVVAEAVERFGRLDVLVNNAGQADLVTIEDTDIDVFRRQMDTNFYGVV' A
#
# COMPACT_ATOMS: atom_id res chain seq x y z
N ASP A 1 5.97 12.21 -17.89
CA ASP A 1 4.89 11.22 -17.68
C ASP A 1 5.53 9.84 -17.63
N LEU A 2 5.44 9.14 -16.49
CA LEU A 2 6.07 7.83 -16.32
C LEU A 2 5.49 6.80 -17.31
N ARG A 3 4.20 6.90 -17.65
CA ARG A 3 3.58 5.97 -18.59
C ARG A 3 4.16 6.11 -19.99
N ALA A 4 4.39 7.34 -20.43
CA ALA A 4 5.07 7.62 -21.70
C ALA A 4 6.53 7.12 -21.72
N SER A 5 7.22 7.11 -20.57
CA SER A 5 8.63 6.68 -20.49
C SER A 5 8.83 5.17 -20.35
N TYR A 6 7.87 4.46 -19.75
CA TYR A 6 8.04 3.03 -19.39
C TYR A 6 7.04 2.08 -20.06
N GLY A 7 5.99 2.58 -20.70
CA GLY A 7 5.04 1.76 -21.48
C GLY A 7 4.50 0.58 -20.69
N ASP A 8 4.65 -0.64 -21.23
CA ASP A 8 4.15 -1.87 -20.63
C ASP A 8 4.93 -2.32 -19.38
N ALA A 9 6.12 -1.76 -19.14
CA ALA A 9 6.88 -2.01 -17.92
C ALA A 9 6.29 -1.31 -16.67
N LEU A 10 5.26 -0.48 -16.85
CA LEU A 10 4.56 0.22 -15.78
C LEU A 10 3.07 -0.10 -15.78
N ALA A 11 2.55 -0.52 -14.64
CA ALA A 11 1.13 -0.63 -14.36
C ALA A 11 0.79 0.16 -13.10
N THR A 12 -0.42 0.72 -13.06
CA THR A 12 -0.93 1.44 -11.90
C THR A 12 -2.29 0.88 -11.54
N THR A 13 -2.49 0.52 -10.29
CA THR A 13 -3.78 0.03 -9.79
C THR A 13 -4.11 0.75 -8.48
N ARG A 14 -5.38 0.94 -8.19
CA ARG A 14 -5.81 1.55 -6.92
C ARG A 14 -5.71 0.47 -5.84
N HIS A 15 -4.95 0.74 -4.79
CA HIS A 15 -4.77 -0.18 -3.68
C HIS A 15 -4.95 0.54 -2.34
N ASP A 16 -5.81 -0.01 -1.49
CA ASP A 16 -5.93 0.35 -0.08
C ASP A 16 -5.33 -0.81 0.71
N VAL A 17 -4.25 -0.56 1.45
CA VAL A 17 -3.52 -1.58 2.20
C VAL A 17 -4.33 -2.11 3.39
N THR A 18 -5.41 -1.41 3.78
CA THR A 18 -6.29 -1.85 4.88
C THR A 18 -7.36 -2.87 4.44
N ASP A 19 -7.47 -3.17 3.14
CA ASP A 19 -8.33 -4.22 2.59
C ASP A 19 -7.48 -5.44 2.18
N PRO A 20 -7.47 -6.53 2.97
CA PRO A 20 -6.71 -7.74 2.64
C PRO A 20 -7.08 -8.34 1.29
N ALA A 21 -8.36 -8.28 0.91
CA ALA A 21 -8.80 -8.79 -0.38
C ALA A 21 -8.28 -7.90 -1.52
N ALA A 22 -8.04 -6.60 -1.29
CA ALA A 22 -7.38 -5.75 -2.28
C ALA A 22 -5.93 -6.18 -2.48
N ALA A 23 -5.20 -6.53 -1.42
CA ALA A 23 -3.81 -6.97 -1.54
C ALA A 23 -3.70 -8.22 -2.44
N GLU A 24 -4.55 -9.22 -2.22
CA GLU A 24 -4.61 -10.42 -3.06
C GLU A 24 -4.87 -10.10 -4.54
N ARG A 25 -5.83 -9.21 -4.81
CA ARG A 25 -6.16 -8.78 -6.19
C ARG A 25 -4.98 -8.08 -6.86
N VAL A 26 -4.28 -7.19 -6.16
CA VAL A 26 -3.15 -6.43 -6.72
C VAL A 26 -1.96 -7.34 -7.00
N VAL A 27 -1.67 -8.29 -6.12
CA VAL A 27 -0.60 -9.29 -6.35
C VAL A 27 -0.96 -10.17 -7.55
N ALA A 28 -2.20 -10.63 -7.66
CA ALA A 28 -2.66 -11.42 -8.79
C ALA A 28 -2.52 -10.64 -10.12
N GLU A 29 -2.95 -9.37 -10.15
CA GLU A 29 -2.81 -8.49 -11.33
C GLU A 29 -1.33 -8.30 -11.73
N ALA A 30 -0.44 -8.08 -10.75
CA ALA A 30 0.99 -7.93 -11.00
C ALA A 30 1.59 -9.22 -11.59
N VAL A 31 1.25 -10.38 -11.04
CA VAL A 31 1.75 -11.68 -11.54
C VAL A 31 1.18 -11.99 -12.92
N GLU A 32 -0.10 -11.74 -13.17
CA GLU A 32 -0.72 -11.94 -14.48
C GLU A 32 -0.03 -11.09 -15.56
N ARG A 33 0.29 -9.83 -15.23
CA ARG A 33 0.88 -8.89 -16.19
C ARG A 33 2.38 -9.06 -16.40
N PHE A 34 3.12 -9.30 -15.32
CA PHE A 34 4.60 -9.30 -15.33
C PHE A 34 5.20 -10.70 -15.18
N GLY A 35 4.38 -11.73 -14.97
CA GLY A 35 4.75 -13.14 -14.85
C GLY A 35 5.23 -13.57 -13.46
N ARG A 36 5.78 -12.66 -12.65
CA ARG A 36 6.23 -12.90 -11.27
C ARG A 36 6.31 -11.59 -10.46
N LEU A 37 6.39 -11.72 -9.14
CA LEU A 37 6.69 -10.62 -8.22
C LEU A 37 8.01 -10.91 -7.51
N ASP A 38 9.02 -10.08 -7.77
CA ASP A 38 10.37 -10.26 -7.21
C ASP A 38 10.60 -9.47 -5.92
N VAL A 39 10.07 -8.25 -5.87
CA VAL A 39 10.25 -7.32 -4.76
C VAL A 39 8.91 -6.65 -4.48
N LEU A 40 8.51 -6.61 -3.22
CA LEU A 40 7.38 -5.85 -2.73
C LEU A 40 7.89 -4.74 -1.80
N VAL A 41 7.45 -3.51 -2.06
CA VAL A 41 7.74 -2.36 -1.19
C VAL A 41 6.43 -1.90 -0.57
N ASN A 42 6.18 -2.31 0.67
CA ASN A 42 5.03 -1.88 1.45
C ASN A 42 5.29 -0.45 1.96
N ASN A 43 4.94 0.55 1.14
CA ASN A 43 5.27 1.95 1.38
C ASN A 43 4.08 2.79 1.92
N ALA A 44 2.85 2.28 1.88
CA ALA A 44 1.72 3.02 2.40
C ALA A 44 1.93 3.33 3.88
N GLY A 45 1.84 4.61 4.24
CA GLY A 45 2.13 5.08 5.57
C GLY A 45 1.53 6.45 5.82
N GLN A 46 1.07 6.66 7.05
CA GLN A 46 0.58 7.94 7.54
C GLN A 46 1.19 8.25 8.90
N ALA A 47 1.46 9.53 9.16
CA ALA A 47 2.00 9.98 10.43
C ALA A 47 1.42 11.35 10.77
N ASP A 48 1.03 11.50 12.04
CA ASP A 48 0.62 12.77 12.61
C ASP A 48 1.70 13.26 13.59
N LEU A 49 1.99 14.56 13.55
CA LEU A 49 3.00 15.21 14.39
C LEU A 49 2.38 15.62 15.73
N VAL A 50 2.14 14.63 16.59
CA VAL A 50 1.62 14.78 17.95
C VAL A 50 2.36 13.85 18.90
N THR A 51 2.35 14.16 20.19
CA THR A 51 2.85 13.25 21.22
C THR A 51 1.90 12.08 21.38
N ILE A 52 2.37 10.97 21.93
CA ILE A 52 1.53 9.78 22.12
C ILE A 52 0.39 10.04 23.12
N GLU A 53 0.62 10.89 24.13
CA GLU A 53 -0.37 11.23 25.15
C GLU A 53 -1.50 12.10 24.61
N ASP A 54 -1.22 12.92 23.61
CA ASP A 54 -2.19 13.83 22.99
C ASP A 54 -2.80 13.27 21.69
N THR A 55 -2.46 12.03 21.33
CA THR A 55 -2.99 11.38 20.13
C THR A 55 -4.42 10.88 20.35
N ASP A 56 -5.33 11.28 19.47
CA ASP A 56 -6.68 10.71 19.43
C ASP A 56 -6.64 9.22 19.09
N ILE A 57 -7.41 8.41 19.81
CA ILE A 57 -7.35 6.95 19.68
C ILE A 57 -7.77 6.46 18.28
N ASP A 58 -8.69 7.15 17.61
CA ASP A 58 -9.15 6.76 16.27
C ASP A 58 -8.12 7.16 15.21
N VAL A 59 -7.37 8.24 15.47
CA VAL A 59 -6.17 8.58 14.70
C VAL A 59 -5.11 7.49 14.84
N PHE A 60 -4.78 7.09 16.07
CA PHE A 60 -3.79 6.04 16.31
C PHE A 60 -4.19 4.71 15.66
N ARG A 61 -5.45 4.29 15.80
CA ARG A 61 -5.98 3.07 15.15
C ARG A 61 -5.79 3.11 13.64
N ARG A 62 -6.17 4.22 12.99
CA ARG A 62 -6.02 4.37 11.55
C ARG A 62 -4.55 4.31 11.10
N GLN A 63 -3.63 4.88 11.89
CA GLN A 63 -2.19 4.74 11.64
C GLN A 63 -1.75 3.28 11.78
N MET A 64 -2.22 2.55 12.79
CA MET A 64 -1.93 1.12 12.95
C MET A 64 -2.50 0.28 11.79
N ASP A 65 -3.74 0.56 11.37
CA ASP A 65 -4.39 -0.12 10.26
C ASP A 65 -3.58 0.03 8.96
N THR A 66 -3.05 1.22 8.68
CA THR A 66 -2.27 1.48 7.47
C THR A 66 -0.82 0.99 7.59
N ASN A 67 -0.13 1.39 8.65
CA ASN A 67 1.34 1.29 8.73
C ASN A 67 1.80 -0.08 9.24
N PHE A 68 0.96 -0.76 10.01
CA PHE A 68 1.29 -2.04 10.64
C PHE A 68 0.44 -3.17 10.08
N TYR A 69 -0.89 -3.10 10.25
CA TYR A 69 -1.78 -4.17 9.79
C TYR A 69 -1.85 -4.27 8.27
N GLY A 70 -1.73 -3.16 7.54
CA GLY A 70 -1.62 -3.18 6.08
C GLY A 70 -0.34 -3.80 5.52
N VAL A 71 0.60 -4.20 6.39
CA VAL A 71 1.87 -4.84 6.01
C VAL A 71 1.87 -6.35 6.29
N VAL A 72 1.07 -6.84 7.25
CA VAL A 72 1.12 -8.20 7.80
C VAL A 72 -0.01 -9.11 7.34
#